data_AF-A0A1H2U3X8-F1
#
_entry.id   AF-A0A1H2U3X8-F1
#
_cell.length_a   1.000
_cell.length_b   1.000
_cell.length_c   1.000
_cell.angle_alpha   90.00
_cell.angle_beta   90.00
_cell.angle_gamma   90.00
#
_symmetry.space_group_name_H-M   'P 1'
#
loop_
_entity.id
_entity.type
_entity.pdbx_description
1 polymer ?
#
loop_
_entity_poly.entity_id
_entity_poly.type
_entity_poly.pdbx_seq_one_letter_code
_entity_poly.pdbx_strand_id
1 'polypeptide(L)' 'MEPVAEFDERLWGAMVDYVTVGVDKRLTVMFRNGTGIHT' A
#
# COMPACT_ATOMS: atom_id res chain seq x y z
N MET A 1 -11.62 7.81 16.64
CA MET A 1 -11.69 7.10 15.35
C MET A 1 -11.38 5.66 15.67
N GLU A 2 -12.38 4.78 15.59
CA GLU A 2 -12.16 3.35 15.80
C GLU A 2 -11.54 2.78 14.52
N PRO A 3 -10.52 1.91 14.61
CA PRO A 3 -9.95 1.26 13.43
C PRO A 3 -11.05 0.46 12.72
N VAL A 4 -11.20 0.68 11.40
CA VAL A 4 -12.21 -0.02 10.58
C VAL A 4 -11.96 -1.53 10.55
N ALA A 5 -10.69 -1.94 10.68
CA ALA A 5 -10.25 -3.32 10.89
C ALA A 5 -8.81 -3.34 11.44
N GLU A 6 -8.39 -4.46 12.01
CA GLU A 6 -6.97 -4.73 12.29
C GLU A 6 -6.18 -4.95 10.99
N PHE A 7 -4.87 -4.70 11.04
CA PHE A 7 -4.00 -4.93 9.89
C PHE A 7 -3.89 -6.43 9.59
N ASP A 8 -4.15 -6.80 8.34
CA ASP A 8 -4.02 -8.17 7.84
C ASP A 8 -2.94 -8.22 6.75
N GLU A 9 -1.82 -8.89 7.07
CA GLU A 9 -0.67 -9.05 6.17
C GLU A 9 -1.00 -9.85 4.90
N ARG A 10 -1.94 -10.79 4.98
CA ARG A 10 -2.34 -11.64 3.85
C ARG A 10 -3.22 -10.86 2.90
N LEU A 11 -4.17 -10.09 3.43
CA LEU A 11 -4.98 -9.18 2.64
C LEU A 11 -4.09 -8.14 1.96
N TRP A 12 -3.12 -7.58 2.68
CA TRP A 12 -2.13 -6.67 2.11
C TRP A 12 -1.36 -7.28 0.93
N GLY A 13 -0.80 -8.48 1.10
CA GLY A 13 -0.07 -9.19 0.04
C GLY A 13 -0.93 -9.58 -1.18
N ALA A 14 -2.24 -9.74 -0.98
CA ALA A 14 -3.19 -9.98 -2.06
C ALA A 14 -3.57 -8.71 -2.84
N MET A 15 -3.53 -7.54 -2.20
CA MET A 15 -3.88 -6.25 -2.83
C MET A 15 -2.67 -5.56 -3.46
N VAL A 16 -1.51 -5.62 -2.81
CA VAL A 16 -0.30 -4.90 -3.21
C VAL A 16 0.52 -5.73 -4.19
N ASP A 17 1.01 -5.05 -5.23
CA ASP A 17 1.97 -5.58 -6.20
C ASP A 17 3.39 -5.26 -5.73
N TYR A 18 3.70 -3.98 -5.50
CA TYR A 18 4.99 -3.54 -4.95
C TYR A 18 4.89 -2.19 -4.23
N VAL A 19 5.92 -1.91 -3.44
CA VAL A 19 6.13 -0.64 -2.75
C VAL A 19 7.45 -0.06 -3.21
N THR A 20 7.47 1.23 -3.56
CA THR A 20 8.71 1.97 -3.84
C THR A 20 8.88 3.13 -2.87
N VAL A 21 10.15 3.43 -2.58
CA VAL A 21 10.55 4.60 -1.80
C VAL A 21 11.44 5.45 -2.69
N GLY A 22 10.97 6.67 -3.00
CA GLY A 22 11.71 7.63 -3.80
C GLY A 22 12.87 8.25 -3.04
N VAL A 23 13.84 8.80 -3.78
CA VAL A 23 14.94 9.60 -3.20
C VAL A 23 14.44 10.86 -2.48
N ASP A 24 13.25 11.32 -2.85
CA ASP A 24 12.49 12.40 -2.20
C ASP A 24 11.73 11.94 -0.96
N LYS A 25 11.94 10.68 -0.53
CA LYS A 25 11.29 10.02 0.61
C LYS A 25 9.78 9.85 0.46
N ARG A 26 9.26 9.95 -0.77
CA ARG A 26 7.86 9.62 -1.05
C ARG A 26 7.66 8.13 -1.17
N LEU A 27 6.60 7.64 -0.57
CA LEU A 27 6.17 6.25 -0.67
C LEU A 27 5.15 6.12 -1.81
N THR A 28 5.34 5.13 -2.66
CA THR A 28 4.31 4.70 -3.63
C THR A 28 3.93 3.27 -3.35
N VAL A 29 2.63 3.02 -3.19
CA VAL A 29 2.06 1.67 -3.13
C VAL A 29 1.33 1.41 -4.42
N MET A 30 1.77 0.40 -5.17
CA MET A 30 1.09 -0.05 -6.37
C MET A 30 0.25 -1.28 -6.06
N PHE A 31 -1.03 -1.20 -6.43
CA PHE A 31 -1.98 -2.29 -6.27
C PHE A 31 -1.99 -3.16 -7.51
N ARG A 32 -2.32 -4.45 -7.33
CA ARG A 32 -2.43 -5.41 -8.43
C ARG A 32 -3.51 -5.05 -9.46
N ASN A 33 -4.45 -4.18 -9.10
CA ASN A 33 -5.46 -3.65 -10.02
C ASN A 33 -4.93 -2.51 -10.93
N GLY A 34 -3.65 -2.14 -10.81
CA GLY A 34 -3.01 -1.08 -11.59
C GLY A 34 -3.13 0.32 -11.00
N THR A 35 -3.80 0.51 -9.86
CA THR A 35 -3.90 1.82 -9.19
C THR A 35 -2.72 2.07 -8.24
N GLY A 36 -2.43 3.34 -7.97
CA GLY A 36 -1.35 3.75 -7.09
C GLY A 36 -1.77 4.81 -6.07
N ILE A 37 -1.20 4.75 -4.87
CA ILE A 37 -1.28 5.80 -3.86
C ILE A 37 0.13 6.37 -3.63
N HIS A 38 0.22 7.70 -3.50
CA HIS A 38 1.46 8.43 -3.28
C HIS A 38 1.33 9.35 -2.06
N THR A 39 2.39 9.41 -1.25
CA THR A 39 2.49 10.30 -0.06
C THR A 39 3.52 11.39 -0.27
#